data_AF-A0AAE9EUJ2-F1
#
_entry.id   AF-A0AAE9EUJ2-F1
#
_cell.length_a   1.000
_cell.length_b   1.000
_cell.length_c   1.000
_cell.angle_alpha   90.00
_cell.angle_beta   90.00
_cell.angle_gamma   90.00
#
_symmetry.space_group_name_H-M   'P 1'
#
loop_
_entity.id
_entity.type
_entity.pdbx_description
1 polymer ?
#
loop_
_entity_poly.entity_id
_entity_poly.type
_entity_poly.pdbx_seq_one_letter_code
_entity_poly.pdbx_strand_id
1 'polypeptide(L)'
;MLRVMSVIRRCVLGPGRKHSLLTVIFKIALRPEHQRPLLAPQMANRRQPVPQRAQQRVYRQSQIRYAPGAGGESEISCCVKYSVFSFNVIFFLLGFGLLLFGVWAQIEKDTFVNLLSKASKLYLDPTWPLLIVGFLTFTIGFSGCVGSLRENTSFLTFYSTLLGLLLIAEISAGVFAYACRDQLDNYIRNLLNDVVVGYRDDPDLQLLIDSMQETWMCCGINGADDWDRNTYFSIEAREVASPEAGGVPFSCCINSSKLEFKNYFCGHGVRLKPESHMAAHLAAQRVMAHTSPIYTEGCLPKLQLWLNNNMLLVAVSMVIIAIIQVLGICFAQNLKSDILAQRAKWYYTH
;
A
#
# COMPACT_ATOMS: atom_id res chain seq x y z
N MET A 1 -13.16 7.02 2.22
CA MET A 1 -13.78 5.91 2.99
C MET A 1 -15.14 5.46 2.42
N LEU A 2 -16.16 6.32 2.36
CA LEU A 2 -17.51 5.95 1.87
C LEU A 2 -17.54 5.39 0.44
N ARG A 3 -16.72 5.92 -0.48
CA ARG A 3 -16.60 5.39 -1.85
C ARG A 3 -16.02 3.98 -1.88
N VAL A 4 -14.94 3.73 -1.13
CA VAL A 4 -14.32 2.39 -0.99
C VAL A 4 -15.33 1.39 -0.40
N MET A 5 -16.04 1.77 0.66
CA MET A 5 -17.10 0.94 1.23
C MET A 5 -18.25 0.68 0.25
N SER A 6 -18.61 1.66 -0.60
CA SER A 6 -19.63 1.46 -1.65
C SER A 6 -19.19 0.50 -2.76
N VAL A 7 -17.90 0.48 -3.09
CA VAL A 7 -17.31 -0.41 -4.08
C VAL A 7 -17.21 -1.82 -3.51
N ILE A 8 -16.70 -1.96 -2.27
CA ILE A 8 -16.72 -3.22 -1.52
C ILE A 8 -18.15 -3.76 -1.42
N ARG A 9 -19.13 -2.91 -1.08
CA ARG A 9 -20.55 -3.30 -1.02
C ARG A 9 -21.06 -3.79 -2.37
N ARG A 10 -20.72 -3.14 -3.48
CA ARG A 10 -21.11 -3.58 -4.83
C ARG A 10 -20.44 -4.88 -5.25
N CYS A 11 -19.17 -5.10 -4.91
CA CYS A 11 -18.50 -6.39 -5.14
C CYS A 11 -19.11 -7.52 -4.31
N VAL A 12 -19.36 -7.27 -3.01
CA VAL A 12 -19.77 -8.30 -2.04
C VAL A 12 -21.27 -8.62 -2.17
N LEU A 13 -22.10 -7.64 -2.54
CA LEU A 13 -23.56 -7.78 -2.64
C LEU A 13 -24.10 -7.70 -4.09
N GLY A 14 -23.23 -7.79 -5.09
CA GLY A 14 -23.61 -7.77 -6.50
C GLY A 14 -24.53 -8.95 -6.89
N PRO A 15 -25.34 -8.79 -7.95
CA PRO A 15 -26.28 -9.82 -8.39
C PRO A 15 -25.53 -11.07 -8.88
N GLY A 16 -25.50 -12.13 -8.06
CA GLY A 16 -24.91 -13.43 -8.43
C GLY A 16 -24.25 -14.21 -7.29
N ARG A 17 -23.78 -13.54 -6.21
CA ARG A 17 -23.15 -14.22 -5.05
C ARG A 17 -24.14 -14.36 -3.89
N LYS A 18 -25.11 -15.27 -4.02
CA LYS A 18 -25.94 -15.72 -2.90
C LYS A 18 -25.20 -16.90 -2.26
N HIS A 19 -24.98 -16.89 -0.93
CA HIS A 19 -24.44 -18.00 -0.12
C HIS A 19 -22.93 -18.04 0.24
N SER A 20 -22.28 -16.91 0.55
CA SER A 20 -21.05 -16.94 1.37
C SER A 20 -21.31 -16.36 2.77
N LEU A 21 -20.67 -16.92 3.81
CA LEU A 21 -20.70 -16.43 5.19
C LEU A 21 -20.35 -14.93 5.27
N LEU A 22 -19.46 -14.47 4.38
CA LEU A 22 -19.09 -13.06 4.18
C LEU A 22 -20.29 -12.19 3.74
N THR A 23 -21.18 -12.70 2.88
CA THR A 23 -22.38 -11.97 2.45
C THR A 23 -23.35 -11.74 3.63
N VAL A 24 -23.42 -12.70 4.57
CA VAL A 24 -24.25 -12.60 5.78
C VAL A 24 -23.63 -11.61 6.77
N ILE A 25 -22.32 -11.72 7.04
CA ILE A 25 -21.59 -10.80 7.93
C ILE A 25 -21.69 -9.35 7.43
N PHE A 26 -21.47 -9.10 6.13
CA PHE A 26 -21.59 -7.76 5.56
C PHE A 26 -23.03 -7.22 5.52
N LYS A 27 -24.04 -8.08 5.34
CA LYS A 27 -25.46 -7.67 5.45
C LYS A 27 -25.85 -7.29 6.87
N ILE A 28 -25.26 -7.93 7.88
CA ILE A 28 -25.49 -7.61 9.29
C ILE A 28 -24.77 -6.30 9.65
N ALA A 29 -23.51 -6.15 9.25
CA ALA A 29 -22.70 -4.95 9.55
C ALA A 29 -23.16 -3.67 8.81
N LEU A 30 -23.82 -3.81 7.65
CA LEU A 30 -24.31 -2.68 6.84
C LEU A 30 -25.83 -2.49 6.90
N ARG A 31 -26.53 -3.09 7.87
CA ARG A 31 -27.95 -2.84 8.09
C ARG A 31 -28.11 -1.41 8.65
N PRO A 32 -28.75 -0.48 7.93
CA PRO A 32 -28.94 0.87 8.43
C PRO A 32 -29.85 0.81 9.67
N GLU A 33 -29.41 1.42 10.77
CA GLU A 33 -30.24 1.61 11.94
C GLU A 33 -31.49 2.41 11.54
N HIS A 34 -32.65 1.83 11.79
CA HIS A 34 -33.94 2.45 11.52
C HIS A 34 -34.08 3.69 12.42
N GLN A 35 -34.09 4.88 11.82
CA GLN A 35 -34.37 6.14 12.51
C GLN A 35 -35.72 6.04 13.23
N ARG A 36 -35.67 5.96 14.56
CA ARG A 36 -36.82 6.32 15.40
C ARG A 36 -37.06 7.82 15.25
N PRO A 37 -38.31 8.29 15.09
CA PRO A 37 -38.61 9.70 14.96
C PRO A 37 -38.21 10.45 16.25
N LEU A 38 -37.44 11.52 16.09
CA LEU A 38 -37.16 12.49 17.14
C LEU A 38 -38.44 13.27 17.44
N LEU A 39 -39.12 12.91 18.53
CA LEU A 39 -40.00 13.86 19.22
C LEU A 39 -39.10 14.94 19.83
N ALA A 40 -39.27 16.18 19.38
CA ALA A 40 -38.60 17.33 19.96
C ALA A 40 -39.06 17.55 21.41
N PRO A 41 -38.16 17.61 22.41
CA PRO A 41 -38.50 18.16 23.72
C PRO A 41 -38.42 19.68 23.63
N GLN A 42 -39.51 20.35 24.01
CA GLN A 42 -39.55 21.79 24.21
C GLN A 42 -38.48 22.21 25.22
N MET A 43 -37.77 23.31 24.90
CA MET A 43 -36.77 23.92 25.77
C MET A 43 -37.44 24.50 27.02
N ALA A 44 -37.32 23.79 28.13
CA ALA A 44 -37.53 24.34 29.46
C ALA A 44 -36.16 24.63 30.10
N ASN A 45 -35.84 25.91 30.19
CA ASN A 45 -34.70 26.45 30.91
C ASN A 45 -34.85 26.15 32.43
N ARG A 46 -34.20 25.08 32.90
CA ARG A 46 -33.88 24.89 34.32
C ARG A 46 -32.43 24.44 34.45
N ARG A 47 -31.60 25.28 35.04
CA ARG A 47 -30.32 24.86 35.63
C ARG A 47 -30.65 23.84 36.74
N GLN A 48 -30.47 22.56 36.47
CA GLN A 48 -30.44 21.52 37.49
C GLN A 48 -29.00 21.03 37.65
N PRO A 49 -28.46 21.02 38.89
CA PRO A 49 -27.16 20.43 39.14
C PRO A 49 -27.23 18.90 38.97
N VAL A 50 -26.21 18.34 38.32
CA VAL A 50 -26.01 16.90 38.19
C VAL A 50 -25.95 16.27 39.60
N PRO A 51 -26.69 15.20 39.90
CA PRO A 51 -26.67 14.59 41.23
C PRO A 51 -25.30 13.96 41.51
N GLN A 52 -24.61 14.48 42.54
CA GLN A 52 -23.25 14.11 42.99
C GLN A 52 -22.98 12.60 43.10
N ARG A 53 -24.02 11.78 43.33
CA ARG A 53 -23.91 10.33 43.50
C ARG A 53 -23.50 9.58 42.23
N ALA A 54 -23.79 10.10 41.03
CA ALA A 54 -23.42 9.46 39.77
C ALA A 54 -21.94 9.70 39.40
N GLN A 55 -21.42 10.91 39.63
CA GLN A 55 -20.00 11.23 39.49
C GLN A 55 -19.13 10.47 40.49
N GLN A 56 -19.60 10.29 41.73
CA GLN A 56 -18.89 9.52 42.74
C GLN A 56 -18.71 8.04 42.39
N ARG A 57 -19.60 7.41 41.62
CA ARG A 57 -19.44 5.99 41.23
C ARG A 57 -18.35 5.79 40.18
N VAL A 58 -18.27 6.69 39.18
CA VAL A 58 -17.21 6.65 38.17
C VAL A 58 -15.84 6.95 38.80
N TYR A 59 -15.78 7.91 39.72
CA TYR A 59 -14.55 8.25 40.47
C TYR A 59 -14.13 7.15 41.47
N ARG A 60 -15.10 6.46 42.09
CA ARG A 60 -14.80 5.35 43.01
C ARG A 60 -14.29 4.11 42.25
N GLN A 61 -14.80 3.87 41.04
CA GLN A 61 -14.37 2.73 40.22
C GLN A 61 -12.98 2.93 39.60
N SER A 62 -12.57 4.19 39.35
CA SER A 62 -11.15 4.49 39.08
C SER A 62 -10.30 4.33 40.34
N GLN A 63 -10.76 4.75 41.53
CA GLN A 63 -9.97 4.58 42.77
C GLN A 63 -9.71 3.11 43.19
N ILE A 64 -10.57 2.14 42.85
CA ILE A 64 -10.35 0.73 43.25
C ILE A 64 -9.10 0.12 42.58
N ARG A 65 -8.60 0.68 41.46
CA ARG A 65 -7.34 0.25 40.84
C ARG A 65 -6.10 1.01 41.36
N TYR A 66 -6.30 2.05 42.17
CA TYR A 66 -5.23 2.95 42.62
C TYR A 66 -5.26 3.05 44.13
N ALA A 67 -4.54 2.15 44.80
CA ALA A 67 -4.16 2.35 46.19
C ALA A 67 -3.14 3.51 46.25
N PRO A 68 -3.38 4.58 47.04
CA PRO A 68 -2.44 5.67 47.18
C PRO A 68 -1.28 5.21 48.07
N GLY A 69 -0.16 4.85 47.45
CA GLY A 69 1.13 4.68 48.11
C GLY A 69 1.94 5.97 48.01
N ALA A 70 2.44 6.43 49.16
CA ALA A 70 3.27 7.61 49.32
C ALA A 70 4.59 7.56 48.54
N GLY A 71 5.03 8.69 47.99
CA GLY A 71 6.39 8.86 47.45
C GLY A 71 6.41 9.59 46.11
N GLY A 72 7.11 10.73 46.05
CA GLY A 72 7.20 11.62 44.89
C GLY A 72 8.10 11.09 43.76
N GLU A 73 7.67 10.02 43.09
CA GLU A 73 8.22 9.63 41.79
C GLU A 73 7.12 9.71 40.72
N SER A 74 7.47 10.21 39.55
CA SER A 74 6.55 10.39 38.42
C SER A 74 5.87 9.07 38.05
N GLU A 75 4.56 8.99 38.26
CA GLU A 75 3.69 7.82 38.00
C GLU A 75 3.61 7.38 36.51
N ILE A 76 4.47 7.89 35.63
CA ILE A 76 4.58 7.49 34.21
C ILE A 76 5.67 6.42 34.08
N SER A 77 5.33 5.24 33.57
CA SER A 77 6.31 4.17 33.30
C SER A 77 7.38 4.65 32.31
N CYS A 78 8.56 4.97 32.84
CA CYS A 78 9.74 5.42 32.09
C CYS A 78 10.01 4.53 30.86
N CYS A 79 9.95 3.21 31.02
CA CYS A 79 10.14 2.24 29.94
C CYS A 79 9.16 2.44 28.77
N VAL A 80 7.89 2.76 29.04
CA VAL A 80 6.89 2.98 27.98
C VAL A 80 7.17 4.28 27.23
N LYS A 81 7.49 5.36 27.96
CA LYS A 81 7.83 6.67 27.37
C LYS A 81 9.03 6.55 26.41
N TYR A 82 10.12 5.93 26.86
CA TYR A 82 11.31 5.76 26.02
C TYR A 82 11.12 4.75 24.90
N SER A 83 10.35 3.67 25.10
CA SER A 83 10.04 2.73 24.02
C SER A 83 9.28 3.41 22.89
N VAL A 84 8.20 4.13 23.21
CA VAL A 84 7.40 4.89 22.23
C VAL A 84 8.27 5.92 21.51
N PHE A 85 9.12 6.63 22.24
CA PHE A 85 10.05 7.59 21.63
C PHE A 85 11.04 6.91 20.68
N SER A 86 11.74 5.86 21.12
CA SER A 86 12.75 5.16 20.32
C SER A 86 12.18 4.60 19.02
N PHE A 87 11.02 3.94 19.05
CA PHE A 87 10.39 3.43 17.83
C PHE A 87 9.95 4.56 16.89
N ASN A 88 9.37 5.65 17.41
CA ASN A 88 8.91 6.76 16.57
C ASN A 88 10.05 7.60 15.98
N VAL A 89 11.22 7.68 16.63
CA VAL A 89 12.41 8.36 16.07
C VAL A 89 12.88 7.66 14.80
N ILE A 90 12.84 6.33 14.76
CA ILE A 90 13.21 5.56 13.56
C ILE A 90 12.25 5.89 12.42
N PHE A 91 10.93 5.84 12.65
CA PHE A 91 9.95 6.22 11.63
C PHE A 91 10.08 7.68 11.19
N PHE A 92 10.39 8.59 12.10
CA PHE A 92 10.64 10.00 11.78
C PHE A 92 11.83 10.17 10.83
N LEU A 93 12.97 9.54 11.15
CA LEU A 93 14.17 9.61 10.31
C LEU A 93 13.98 8.92 8.95
N LEU A 94 13.35 7.75 8.94
CA LEU A 94 13.01 7.05 7.70
C LEU A 94 12.06 7.89 6.83
N GLY A 95 11.00 8.44 7.40
CA GLY A 95 10.05 9.30 6.69
C GLY A 95 10.72 10.55 6.12
N PHE A 96 11.61 11.18 6.90
CA PHE A 96 12.38 12.32 6.43
C PHE A 96 13.34 11.94 5.29
N GLY A 97 14.03 10.80 5.39
CA GLY A 97 14.90 10.29 4.32
C GLY A 97 14.14 9.99 3.02
N LEU A 98 12.97 9.34 3.12
CA LEU A 98 12.11 9.08 1.97
C LEU A 98 11.62 10.37 1.30
N LEU A 99 11.29 11.39 2.09
CA LEU A 99 10.93 12.71 1.56
C LEU A 99 12.08 13.40 0.85
N LEU A 100 13.27 13.41 1.45
CA LEU A 100 14.46 14.00 0.83
C LEU A 100 14.78 13.32 -0.50
N PHE A 101 14.81 11.99 -0.52
CA PHE A 101 15.07 11.23 -1.74
C PHE A 101 13.95 11.44 -2.78
N GLY A 102 12.69 11.43 -2.37
CA GLY A 102 11.56 11.67 -3.27
C GLY A 102 11.57 13.06 -3.89
N VAL A 103 11.87 14.10 -3.09
CA VAL A 103 11.98 15.48 -3.60
C VAL A 103 13.20 15.62 -4.52
N TRP A 104 14.34 15.02 -4.15
CA TRP A 104 15.52 15.02 -4.98
C TRP A 104 15.26 14.32 -6.33
N ALA A 105 14.63 13.16 -6.32
CA ALA A 105 14.23 12.43 -7.53
C ALA A 105 13.25 13.26 -8.39
N GLN A 106 12.31 13.98 -7.76
CA GLN A 106 11.38 14.84 -8.49
C GLN A 106 12.09 16.01 -9.16
N ILE A 107 13.03 16.66 -8.47
CA ILE A 107 13.82 17.79 -9.02
C ILE A 107 14.65 17.32 -10.22
N GLU A 108 15.27 16.15 -10.13
CA GLU A 108 16.07 15.60 -11.24
C GLU A 108 15.21 15.27 -12.46
N LYS A 109 13.96 14.81 -12.24
CA LYS A 109 12.99 14.52 -13.31
C LYS A 109 12.39 15.79 -13.94
N ASP A 110 12.24 16.87 -13.16
CA ASP A 110 11.54 18.10 -13.56
C ASP A 110 12.43 19.04 -14.41
N THR A 111 12.72 18.65 -15.65
CA THR A 111 12.88 19.64 -16.73
C THR A 111 11.49 20.13 -17.14
N PHE A 112 11.24 21.44 -16.99
CA PHE A 112 9.95 22.18 -17.11
C PHE A 112 9.02 21.81 -18.30
N VAL A 113 9.50 21.09 -19.30
CA VAL A 113 8.77 20.66 -20.52
C VAL A 113 7.85 19.45 -20.28
N ASN A 114 8.10 18.62 -19.24
CA ASN A 114 7.35 17.37 -18.98
C ASN A 114 6.10 17.54 -18.08
N LEU A 115 6.00 18.64 -17.33
CA LEU A 115 4.90 18.92 -16.39
C LEU A 115 3.56 19.20 -17.10
N LEU A 116 3.59 19.68 -18.35
CA LEU A 116 2.39 20.02 -19.14
C LEU A 116 1.87 18.85 -19.99
N SER A 117 2.71 17.86 -20.32
CA SER A 117 2.36 16.76 -21.24
C SER A 117 1.92 15.47 -20.55
N LYS A 118 2.28 15.26 -19.26
CA LYS A 118 2.04 13.99 -18.53
C LYS A 118 1.03 14.07 -17.37
N ALA A 119 0.08 15.01 -17.37
CA ALA A 119 -0.99 15.04 -16.35
C ALA A 119 -1.82 13.73 -16.30
N SER A 120 -1.83 12.93 -17.38
CA SER A 120 -2.55 11.66 -17.47
C SER A 120 -1.78 10.43 -16.96
N LYS A 121 -0.45 10.51 -16.73
CA LYS A 121 0.39 9.36 -16.31
C LYS A 121 1.01 9.52 -14.91
N LEU A 122 0.56 10.49 -14.12
CA LEU A 122 1.06 10.78 -12.76
C LEU A 122 1.03 9.57 -11.81
N TYR A 123 0.17 8.58 -12.05
CA TYR A 123 0.04 7.39 -11.19
C TYR A 123 1.13 6.32 -11.43
N LEU A 124 1.80 6.34 -12.58
CA LEU A 124 2.83 5.35 -12.94
C LEU A 124 4.25 5.77 -12.54
N ASP A 125 4.44 7.03 -12.14
CA ASP A 125 5.74 7.52 -11.67
C ASP A 125 6.00 7.04 -10.22
N PRO A 126 7.06 6.25 -9.96
CA PRO A 126 7.37 5.75 -8.62
C PRO A 126 7.68 6.85 -7.59
N THR A 127 7.97 8.08 -8.02
CA THR A 127 8.29 9.20 -7.12
C THR A 127 7.07 9.67 -6.29
N TRP A 128 5.88 9.68 -6.87
CA TRP A 128 4.67 10.16 -6.17
C TRP A 128 4.26 9.27 -4.99
N PRO A 129 4.14 7.93 -5.15
CA PRO A 129 3.91 7.03 -4.02
C PRO A 129 4.99 7.17 -2.93
N LEU A 130 6.26 7.34 -3.32
CA LEU A 130 7.37 7.50 -2.40
C LEU A 130 7.22 8.76 -1.53
N LEU A 131 6.87 9.90 -2.14
CA LEU A 131 6.59 11.16 -1.43
C LEU A 131 5.39 11.04 -0.48
N ILE A 132 4.29 10.41 -0.94
CA ILE A 132 3.08 10.23 -0.12
C ILE A 132 3.38 9.35 1.11
N VAL A 133 4.04 8.21 0.90
CA VAL A 133 4.44 7.29 1.99
C VAL A 133 5.44 7.95 2.93
N GLY A 134 6.42 8.68 2.39
CA GLY A 134 7.40 9.44 3.17
C GLY A 134 6.75 10.49 4.05
N PHE A 135 5.83 11.29 3.49
CA PHE A 135 5.10 12.34 4.23
C PHE A 135 4.25 11.76 5.37
N LEU A 136 3.51 10.68 5.10
CA LEU A 136 2.69 10.00 6.08
C LEU A 136 3.54 9.46 7.23
N THR A 137 4.64 8.76 6.89
CA THR A 137 5.56 8.16 7.88
C THR A 137 6.25 9.24 8.73
N PHE A 138 6.70 10.32 8.10
CA PHE A 138 7.28 11.48 8.79
C PHE A 138 6.29 12.10 9.78
N THR A 139 5.04 12.32 9.36
CA THR A 139 3.99 12.92 10.19
C THR A 139 3.65 12.05 11.41
N ILE A 140 3.59 10.73 11.22
CA ILE A 140 3.37 9.76 12.31
C ILE A 140 4.54 9.79 13.28
N GLY A 141 5.78 9.67 12.78
CA GLY A 141 6.99 9.70 13.62
C GLY A 141 7.12 11.02 14.39
N PHE A 142 6.94 12.16 13.70
CA PHE A 142 7.02 13.49 14.31
C PHE A 142 5.99 13.68 15.42
N SER A 143 4.72 13.34 15.17
CA SER A 143 3.67 13.47 16.17
C SER A 143 3.83 12.52 17.36
N GLY A 144 4.32 11.30 17.14
CA GLY A 144 4.65 10.35 18.21
C GLY A 144 5.82 10.82 19.08
N CYS A 145 6.90 11.33 18.47
CA CYS A 145 8.05 11.89 19.17
C CYS A 145 7.70 13.14 19.98
N VAL A 146 7.07 14.14 19.35
CA VAL A 146 6.69 15.38 20.03
C VAL A 146 5.63 15.12 21.10
N GLY A 147 4.65 14.27 20.82
CA GLY A 147 3.61 13.91 21.77
C GLY A 147 4.16 13.25 23.04
N SER A 148 5.13 12.34 22.90
CA SER A 148 5.76 11.65 24.04
C SER A 148 6.75 12.53 24.80
N LEU A 149 7.60 13.31 24.12
CA LEU A 149 8.61 14.16 24.76
C LEU A 149 8.00 15.39 25.45
N ARG A 150 7.05 16.06 24.80
CA ARG A 150 6.42 17.27 25.32
C ARG A 150 5.22 16.99 26.20
N GLU A 151 4.89 15.72 26.41
CA GLU A 151 3.70 15.28 27.16
C GLU A 151 2.44 16.02 26.66
N ASN A 152 2.37 16.17 25.33
CA ASN A 152 1.32 16.92 24.66
C ASN A 152 0.21 15.98 24.20
N THR A 153 -0.90 16.00 24.92
CA THR A 153 -2.07 15.15 24.69
C THR A 153 -2.72 15.35 23.32
N SER A 154 -2.62 16.55 22.72
CA SER A 154 -3.12 16.81 21.37
C SER A 154 -2.32 16.05 20.32
N PHE A 155 -0.98 16.09 20.39
CA PHE A 155 -0.11 15.34 19.48
C PHE A 155 -0.25 13.83 19.65
N LEU A 156 -0.37 13.33 20.89
CA LEU A 156 -0.65 11.90 21.15
C LEU A 156 -2.01 11.46 20.59
N THR A 157 -3.02 12.34 20.67
CA THR A 157 -4.34 12.09 20.08
C THR A 157 -4.26 12.06 18.55
N PHE A 158 -3.54 12.99 17.93
CA PHE A 158 -3.34 13.01 16.49
C PHE A 158 -2.59 11.76 16.00
N TYR A 159 -1.48 11.40 16.66
CA TYR A 159 -0.71 10.18 16.39
C TYR A 159 -1.57 8.91 16.44
N SER A 160 -2.29 8.70 17.54
CA SER A 160 -3.15 7.51 17.71
C SER A 160 -4.35 7.50 16.75
N THR A 161 -4.87 8.67 16.38
CA THR A 161 -5.94 8.78 15.37
C THR A 161 -5.41 8.40 13.98
N LEU A 162 -4.22 8.86 13.59
CA LEU A 162 -3.60 8.48 12.32
C LEU A 162 -3.33 6.99 12.24
N LEU A 163 -2.77 6.38 13.30
CA LEU A 163 -2.58 4.93 13.37
C LEU A 163 -3.92 4.17 13.27
N GLY A 164 -4.97 4.65 13.96
CA GLY A 164 -6.30 4.06 13.87
C GLY A 164 -6.89 4.13 12.46
N LEU A 165 -6.71 5.26 11.75
CA LEU A 165 -7.13 5.40 10.36
C LEU A 165 -6.36 4.45 9.43
N LEU A 166 -5.06 4.25 9.65
CA LEU A 166 -4.26 3.30 8.89
C LEU A 166 -4.69 1.86 9.14
N LEU A 167 -4.96 1.49 10.39
CA LEU A 167 -5.47 0.16 10.74
C LEU A 167 -6.79 -0.14 10.03
N ILE A 168 -7.71 0.83 10.00
CA ILE A 168 -8.98 0.66 9.29
C ILE A 168 -8.76 0.57 7.78
N ALA A 169 -7.84 1.38 7.22
CA ALA A 169 -7.49 1.32 5.80
C ALA A 169 -6.87 -0.04 5.43
N GLU A 170 -6.00 -0.58 6.26
CA GLU A 170 -5.34 -1.88 6.09
C GLU A 170 -6.35 -3.03 6.09
N ILE A 171 -7.25 -3.06 7.07
CA ILE A 171 -8.33 -4.06 7.13
C ILE A 171 -9.25 -3.91 5.91
N SER A 172 -9.59 -2.68 5.53
CA SER A 172 -10.44 -2.42 4.35
C SER A 172 -9.77 -2.87 3.06
N ALA A 173 -8.47 -2.65 2.90
CA ALA A 173 -7.69 -3.05 1.75
C ALA A 173 -7.57 -4.58 1.67
N GLY A 174 -7.30 -5.26 2.79
CA GLY A 174 -7.27 -6.74 2.85
C GLY A 174 -8.61 -7.36 2.47
N VAL A 175 -9.72 -6.81 2.98
CA VAL A 175 -11.07 -7.26 2.59
C VAL A 175 -11.34 -6.99 1.11
N PHE A 176 -10.97 -5.82 0.59
CA PHE A 176 -11.16 -5.47 -0.81
C PHE A 176 -10.37 -6.43 -1.73
N ALA A 177 -9.10 -6.69 -1.41
CA ALA A 177 -8.24 -7.58 -2.18
C ALA A 177 -8.81 -9.00 -2.26
N TYR A 178 -9.37 -9.50 -1.16
CA TYR A 178 -10.00 -10.82 -1.14
C TYR A 178 -11.38 -10.84 -1.84
N ALA A 179 -12.25 -9.87 -1.55
CA ALA A 179 -13.64 -9.87 -2.01
C ALA A 179 -13.79 -9.45 -3.49
N CYS A 180 -12.97 -8.51 -3.94
CA CYS A 180 -12.98 -7.93 -5.29
C CYS A 180 -11.77 -8.40 -6.13
N ARG A 181 -11.25 -9.61 -5.91
CA ARG A 181 -10.05 -10.12 -6.58
C ARG A 181 -10.07 -9.97 -8.10
N ASP A 182 -11.22 -10.22 -8.74
CA ASP A 182 -11.34 -10.19 -10.20
C ASP A 182 -11.26 -8.74 -10.74
N GLN A 183 -11.81 -7.77 -10.00
CA GLN A 183 -11.70 -6.35 -10.35
C GLN A 183 -10.28 -5.83 -10.11
N LEU A 184 -9.66 -6.26 -9.00
CA LEU A 184 -8.28 -5.91 -8.69
C LEU A 184 -7.33 -6.46 -9.75
N ASP A 185 -7.55 -7.70 -10.20
CA ASP A 185 -6.74 -8.33 -11.25
C ASP A 185 -6.83 -7.55 -12.57
N ASN A 186 -8.04 -7.20 -13.01
CA ASN A 186 -8.23 -6.38 -14.21
C ASN A 186 -7.60 -4.99 -14.08
N TYR A 187 -7.68 -4.37 -12.90
CA TYR A 187 -7.05 -3.08 -12.64
C TYR A 187 -5.52 -3.18 -12.73
N ILE A 188 -4.93 -4.19 -12.09
CA ILE A 188 -3.48 -4.43 -12.13
C ILE A 188 -3.04 -4.75 -13.56
N ARG A 189 -3.78 -5.58 -14.31
CA ARG A 189 -3.50 -5.87 -15.72
C ARG A 189 -3.44 -4.60 -16.56
N ASN A 190 -4.44 -3.74 -16.45
CA ASN A 190 -4.48 -2.49 -17.20
C ASN A 190 -3.32 -1.57 -16.83
N LEU A 191 -3.06 -1.41 -15.53
CA LEU A 191 -1.94 -0.63 -15.03
C LEU A 191 -0.60 -1.11 -15.59
N LEU A 192 -0.37 -2.42 -15.57
CA LEU A 192 0.86 -3.03 -16.09
C LEU A 192 0.94 -3.00 -17.62
N ASN A 193 -0.18 -3.06 -18.33
CA ASN A 193 -0.19 -2.88 -19.79
C ASN A 193 0.26 -1.48 -20.19
N ASP A 194 -0.12 -0.44 -19.43
CA ASP A 194 0.33 0.93 -19.68
C ASP A 194 1.85 1.07 -19.53
N VAL A 195 2.48 0.23 -18.68
CA VAL A 195 3.95 0.15 -18.56
C VAL A 195 4.58 -0.33 -19.86
N VAL A 196 4.03 -1.37 -20.49
CA VAL A 196 4.53 -1.90 -21.78
C VAL A 196 4.36 -0.86 -22.89
N VAL A 197 3.20 -0.20 -22.96
CA VAL A 197 2.93 0.86 -23.95
C VAL A 197 3.93 2.01 -23.79
N GLY A 198 4.19 2.44 -22.55
CA GLY A 198 5.08 3.56 -22.23
C GLY A 198 6.58 3.23 -22.18
N TYR A 199 7.01 2.01 -22.53
CA TYR A 199 8.39 1.54 -22.34
C TYR A 199 9.47 2.45 -22.94
N ARG A 200 9.22 3.03 -24.12
CA ARG A 200 10.16 3.96 -24.79
C ARG A 200 9.89 5.44 -24.51
N ASP A 201 8.76 5.75 -23.90
CA ASP A 201 8.36 7.12 -23.58
C ASP A 201 8.99 7.62 -22.28
N ASP A 202 9.46 6.69 -21.43
CA ASP A 202 9.89 7.01 -20.08
C ASP A 202 10.95 6.02 -19.57
N PRO A 203 12.19 6.51 -19.29
CA PRO A 203 13.26 5.70 -18.74
C PRO A 203 12.91 4.98 -17.43
N ASP A 204 12.04 5.54 -16.59
CA ASP A 204 11.65 4.92 -15.31
C ASP A 204 10.76 3.68 -15.54
N LEU A 205 9.82 3.79 -16.48
CA LEU A 205 8.98 2.67 -16.90
C LEU A 205 9.83 1.57 -17.56
N GLN A 206 10.85 1.98 -18.32
CA GLN A 206 11.84 1.08 -18.90
C GLN A 206 12.57 0.27 -17.82
N LEU A 207 13.16 0.96 -16.84
CA LEU A 207 13.88 0.33 -15.73
C LEU A 207 12.98 -0.58 -14.89
N LEU A 208 11.73 -0.15 -14.65
CA LEU A 208 10.75 -0.92 -13.87
C LEU A 208 10.45 -2.26 -14.52
N ILE A 209 10.09 -2.26 -15.81
CA ILE A 209 9.73 -3.51 -16.50
C ILE A 209 10.95 -4.37 -16.77
N ASP A 210 12.11 -3.78 -17.07
CA ASP A 210 13.35 -4.53 -17.28
C ASP A 210 13.77 -5.26 -15.99
N SER A 211 13.74 -4.55 -14.86
CA SER A 211 14.02 -5.13 -13.55
C SER A 211 13.03 -6.24 -13.20
N MET A 212 11.73 -6.03 -13.46
CA MET A 212 10.69 -7.04 -13.23
C MET A 212 10.92 -8.30 -14.08
N GLN A 213 11.20 -8.14 -15.38
CA GLN A 213 11.43 -9.24 -16.32
C GLN A 213 12.67 -10.06 -15.96
N GLU A 214 13.75 -9.38 -15.58
CA GLU A 214 15.00 -10.03 -15.14
C GLU A 214 14.85 -10.73 -13.79
N THR A 215 14.23 -10.07 -12.82
CA THR A 215 14.10 -10.62 -11.46
C THR A 215 13.19 -11.84 -11.45
N TRP A 216 12.11 -11.82 -12.24
CA TRP A 216 11.09 -12.89 -12.23
C TRP A 216 11.18 -13.84 -13.41
N MET A 217 12.19 -13.69 -14.27
CA MET A 217 12.46 -14.57 -15.40
C MET A 217 11.19 -14.74 -16.27
N CYS A 218 10.64 -13.60 -16.67
CA CYS A 218 9.37 -13.48 -17.39
C CYS A 218 9.49 -12.47 -18.54
N CYS A 219 8.51 -12.46 -19.43
CA CYS A 219 8.46 -11.51 -20.54
C CYS A 219 7.04 -11.01 -20.78
N GLY A 220 6.88 -9.69 -20.90
CA GLY A 220 5.57 -9.04 -20.96
C GLY A 220 4.75 -9.19 -19.67
N ILE A 221 3.46 -8.88 -19.73
CA ILE A 221 2.57 -8.92 -18.56
C ILE A 221 1.93 -10.29 -18.43
N ASN A 222 1.24 -10.75 -19.46
CA ASN A 222 0.63 -12.06 -19.62
C ASN A 222 1.53 -13.01 -20.43
N GLY A 223 2.36 -12.46 -21.32
CA GLY A 223 3.36 -13.20 -22.07
C GLY A 223 4.13 -12.29 -23.03
N ALA A 224 5.09 -12.88 -23.76
CA ALA A 224 5.94 -12.15 -24.70
C ALA A 224 5.15 -11.42 -25.80
N ASP A 225 3.91 -11.83 -26.06
CA ASP A 225 3.06 -11.20 -27.07
C ASP A 225 2.50 -9.83 -26.68
N ASP A 226 2.54 -9.45 -25.40
CA ASP A 226 2.08 -8.11 -24.99
C ASP A 226 2.92 -6.98 -25.60
N TRP A 227 4.13 -7.28 -26.08
CA TRP A 227 4.98 -6.32 -26.79
C TRP A 227 4.38 -5.82 -28.11
N ASP A 228 3.33 -6.45 -28.64
CA ASP A 228 2.54 -5.88 -29.75
C ASP A 228 1.82 -4.59 -29.40
N ARG A 229 1.60 -4.33 -28.11
CA ARG A 229 0.97 -3.09 -27.65
C ARG A 229 1.92 -1.89 -27.70
N ASN A 230 3.22 -2.12 -27.84
CA ASN A 230 4.21 -1.06 -27.90
C ASN A 230 4.49 -0.63 -29.35
N THR A 231 4.46 0.67 -29.60
CA THR A 231 4.64 1.27 -30.94
C THR A 231 5.94 0.89 -31.64
N TYR A 232 7.01 0.56 -30.90
CA TYR A 232 8.32 0.21 -31.46
C TYR A 232 8.52 -1.30 -31.66
N PHE A 233 7.97 -2.11 -30.75
CA PHE A 233 8.15 -3.57 -30.72
C PHE A 233 7.07 -4.35 -31.45
N SER A 234 5.94 -3.72 -31.80
CA SER A 234 4.88 -4.39 -32.53
C SER A 234 5.38 -4.94 -33.87
N ILE A 235 4.78 -6.05 -34.31
CA ILE A 235 5.10 -6.62 -35.64
C ILE A 235 4.77 -5.61 -36.75
N GLU A 236 3.73 -4.79 -36.56
CA GLU A 236 3.28 -3.73 -37.47
C GLU A 236 4.28 -2.59 -37.58
N ALA A 237 5.10 -2.33 -36.55
CA ALA A 237 6.16 -1.33 -36.57
C ALA A 237 7.22 -1.59 -37.67
N ARG A 238 7.20 -2.78 -38.29
CA ARG A 238 8.00 -3.10 -39.48
C ARG A 238 7.65 -2.20 -40.67
N GLU A 239 6.39 -1.78 -40.81
CA GLU A 239 5.95 -0.91 -41.92
C GLU A 239 6.63 0.45 -41.89
N VAL A 240 6.95 0.94 -40.69
CA VAL A 240 7.71 2.19 -40.47
C VAL A 240 9.21 1.93 -40.27
N ALA A 241 9.68 0.73 -40.64
CA ALA A 241 11.08 0.30 -40.52
C ALA A 241 11.66 0.46 -39.10
N SER A 242 10.85 0.23 -38.06
CA SER A 242 11.36 0.15 -36.69
C SER A 242 12.38 -0.99 -36.57
N PRO A 243 13.61 -0.74 -36.08
CA PRO A 243 14.58 -1.81 -35.85
C PRO A 243 14.06 -2.88 -34.89
N GLU A 244 13.21 -2.51 -33.94
CA GLU A 244 12.76 -3.38 -32.85
C GLU A 244 11.49 -4.17 -33.17
N ALA A 245 10.96 -4.01 -34.39
CA ALA A 245 9.70 -4.61 -34.81
C ALA A 245 9.70 -6.14 -34.65
N GLY A 246 8.63 -6.65 -34.03
CA GLY A 246 8.47 -8.07 -33.72
C GLY A 246 9.53 -8.62 -32.75
N GLY A 247 10.19 -7.74 -32.00
CA GLY A 247 11.13 -8.11 -30.94
C GLY A 247 10.53 -8.06 -29.54
N VAL A 248 11.39 -8.29 -28.56
CA VAL A 248 11.15 -8.01 -27.14
C VAL A 248 12.43 -7.38 -26.54
N PRO A 249 12.36 -6.64 -25.43
CA PRO A 249 13.55 -6.10 -24.78
C PRO A 249 14.54 -7.18 -24.32
N PHE A 250 15.78 -6.75 -24.11
CA PHE A 250 16.85 -7.63 -23.66
C PHE A 250 16.60 -8.24 -22.27
N SER A 251 15.77 -7.61 -21.44
CA SER A 251 15.39 -8.10 -20.11
C SER A 251 14.55 -9.38 -20.17
N CYS A 252 13.90 -9.66 -21.31
CA CYS A 252 13.25 -10.94 -21.59
C CYS A 252 14.22 -12.08 -21.95
N CYS A 253 15.52 -11.79 -22.14
CA CYS A 253 16.49 -12.78 -22.59
C CYS A 253 16.83 -13.82 -21.52
N ILE A 254 16.88 -15.09 -21.91
CA ILE A 254 17.40 -16.14 -21.04
C ILE A 254 18.93 -16.01 -21.00
N ASN A 255 19.48 -15.84 -19.80
CA ASN A 255 20.92 -15.76 -19.64
C ASN A 255 21.54 -17.16 -19.85
N SER A 256 22.42 -17.28 -20.84
CA SER A 256 23.08 -18.55 -21.13
C SER A 256 24.26 -18.74 -20.19
N SER A 257 24.19 -19.72 -19.29
CA SER A 257 25.22 -20.00 -18.27
C SER A 257 26.63 -20.27 -18.81
N LYS A 258 26.79 -20.40 -20.13
CA LYS A 258 28.08 -20.67 -20.79
C LYS A 258 28.88 -19.41 -21.15
N LEU A 259 28.22 -18.25 -21.26
CA LEU A 259 28.83 -16.99 -21.64
C LEU A 259 28.52 -15.96 -20.55
N GLU A 260 29.56 -15.38 -19.97
CA GLU A 260 29.45 -14.38 -18.90
C GLU A 260 28.93 -13.01 -19.40
N PHE A 261 28.61 -12.89 -20.69
CA PHE A 261 28.10 -11.66 -21.29
C PHE A 261 26.59 -11.72 -21.54
N LYS A 262 25.93 -10.60 -21.27
CA LYS A 262 24.49 -10.41 -21.52
C LYS A 262 24.25 -10.17 -23.01
N ASN A 263 23.44 -11.01 -23.64
CA ASN A 263 23.09 -10.86 -25.05
C ASN A 263 21.93 -9.86 -25.22
N TYR A 264 22.28 -8.59 -25.44
CA TYR A 264 21.30 -7.53 -25.68
C TYR A 264 20.52 -7.68 -26.99
N PHE A 265 20.95 -8.56 -27.91
CA PHE A 265 20.31 -8.76 -29.20
C PHE A 265 19.39 -9.99 -29.24
N CYS A 266 19.27 -10.76 -28.15
CA CYS A 266 18.57 -12.04 -28.19
C CYS A 266 17.07 -11.92 -28.57
N GLY A 267 16.43 -10.82 -28.18
CA GLY A 267 15.00 -10.58 -28.37
C GLY A 267 14.65 -9.99 -29.73
N HIS A 268 15.64 -9.68 -30.58
CA HIS A 268 15.40 -8.96 -31.82
C HIS A 268 14.68 -9.83 -32.86
N GLY A 269 13.51 -9.37 -33.34
CA GLY A 269 12.73 -10.06 -34.36
C GLY A 269 12.25 -11.46 -33.97
N VAL A 270 12.32 -11.83 -32.69
CA VAL A 270 12.05 -13.20 -32.21
C VAL A 270 10.59 -13.64 -32.43
N ARG A 271 9.68 -12.68 -32.60
CA ARG A 271 8.24 -12.89 -32.83
C ARG A 271 7.86 -12.76 -34.31
N LEU A 272 8.81 -12.42 -35.19
CA LEU A 272 8.58 -12.37 -36.63
C LEU A 272 8.44 -13.77 -37.21
N LYS A 273 7.55 -13.93 -38.20
CA LYS A 273 7.47 -15.17 -38.96
C LYS A 273 8.73 -15.33 -39.81
N PRO A 274 9.31 -16.55 -39.89
CA PRO A 274 10.48 -16.80 -40.72
C PRO A 274 10.17 -16.53 -42.19
N GLU A 275 10.98 -15.68 -42.83
CA GLU A 275 10.76 -15.24 -44.21
C GLU A 275 11.16 -16.27 -45.27
N SER A 276 11.92 -17.30 -44.88
CA SER A 276 12.41 -18.34 -45.78
C SER A 276 12.16 -19.73 -45.19
N HIS A 277 11.99 -20.73 -46.07
CA HIS A 277 11.86 -22.13 -45.67
C HIS A 277 13.05 -22.60 -44.81
N MET A 278 14.26 -22.10 -45.06
CA MET A 278 15.44 -22.43 -44.26
C MET A 278 15.39 -21.81 -42.86
N ALA A 279 14.97 -20.55 -42.74
CA ALA A 279 14.71 -19.92 -41.44
C ALA A 279 13.58 -20.63 -40.68
N ALA A 280 12.56 -21.11 -41.39
CA ALA A 280 11.47 -21.89 -40.82
C ALA A 280 11.95 -23.25 -40.28
N HIS A 281 12.82 -23.95 -41.02
CA HIS A 281 13.46 -25.18 -40.54
C HIS A 281 14.33 -24.95 -39.30
N LEU A 282 15.13 -23.88 -39.26
CA LEU A 282 15.94 -23.51 -38.09
C LEU A 282 15.08 -23.13 -36.87
N ALA A 283 14.00 -22.38 -37.08
CA ALA A 283 13.05 -22.05 -36.03
C ALA A 283 12.34 -23.32 -35.51
N ALA A 284 11.88 -24.20 -36.41
CA ALA A 284 11.27 -25.48 -36.05
C ALA A 284 12.25 -26.38 -35.27
N GLN A 285 13.53 -26.40 -35.66
CA GLN A 285 14.56 -27.16 -34.96
C GLN A 285 14.85 -26.62 -33.54
N ARG A 286 14.79 -25.30 -33.31
CA ARG A 286 14.88 -24.71 -31.96
C ARG A 286 13.67 -25.07 -31.09
N VAL A 287 12.48 -25.10 -31.68
CA VAL A 287 11.25 -25.51 -30.99
C VAL A 287 11.32 -26.99 -30.61
N MET A 288 11.81 -27.86 -31.49
CA MET A 288 12.04 -29.29 -31.18
C MET A 288 13.11 -29.49 -30.09
N ALA A 289 14.11 -28.60 -30.01
CA ALA A 289 15.12 -28.59 -28.95
C ALA A 289 14.64 -27.89 -27.65
N HIS A 290 13.37 -27.45 -27.59
CA HIS A 290 12.78 -26.73 -26.45
C HIS A 290 13.57 -25.49 -25.99
N THR A 291 14.39 -24.89 -26.87
CA THR A 291 15.32 -23.81 -26.52
C THR A 291 14.82 -22.48 -27.08
N SER A 292 13.90 -21.82 -26.39
CA SER A 292 13.59 -20.41 -26.68
C SER A 292 14.76 -19.53 -26.20
N PRO A 293 15.14 -18.48 -26.94
CA PRO A 293 16.16 -17.53 -26.48
C PRO A 293 15.63 -16.54 -25.43
N ILE A 294 14.31 -16.50 -25.24
CA ILE A 294 13.59 -15.58 -24.35
C ILE A 294 12.68 -16.33 -23.38
N TYR A 295 12.34 -15.68 -22.27
CA TYR A 295 11.22 -16.08 -21.43
C TYR A 295 9.90 -15.89 -22.17
N THR A 296 9.00 -16.87 -22.09
CA THR A 296 7.70 -16.81 -22.76
C THR A 296 6.53 -16.58 -21.80
N GLU A 297 6.72 -16.90 -20.52
CA GLU A 297 5.71 -16.69 -19.48
C GLU A 297 5.63 -15.21 -19.07
N GLY A 298 4.41 -14.70 -18.89
CA GLY A 298 4.18 -13.34 -18.42
C GLY A 298 4.55 -13.12 -16.96
N CYS A 299 4.91 -11.89 -16.63
CA CYS A 299 5.27 -11.50 -15.26
C CYS A 299 4.08 -11.50 -14.29
N LEU A 300 2.88 -11.19 -14.75
CA LEU A 300 1.69 -11.18 -13.90
C LEU A 300 1.24 -12.60 -13.49
N PRO A 301 1.17 -13.61 -14.38
CA PRO A 301 0.97 -15.00 -13.97
C PRO A 301 2.02 -15.49 -12.96
N LYS A 302 3.31 -15.14 -13.16
CA LYS A 302 4.38 -15.45 -12.20
C LYS A 302 4.13 -14.80 -10.83
N LEU A 303 3.73 -13.52 -10.81
CA LEU A 303 3.35 -12.81 -9.58
C LEU A 303 2.20 -13.50 -8.85
N GLN A 304 1.14 -13.84 -9.58
CA GLN A 304 -0.03 -14.52 -9.03
C GLN A 304 0.34 -15.88 -8.45
N LEU A 305 1.20 -16.63 -9.14
CA LEU A 305 1.72 -17.91 -8.65
C LEU A 305 2.53 -17.72 -7.35
N TRP A 306 3.43 -16.73 -7.32
CA TRP A 306 4.21 -16.42 -6.14
C TRP A 306 3.31 -16.01 -4.97
N LEU A 307 2.31 -15.15 -5.21
CA LEU A 307 1.35 -14.71 -4.19
C LEU A 307 0.52 -15.88 -3.66
N ASN A 308 0.07 -16.79 -4.53
CA ASN A 308 -0.70 -17.97 -4.12
C ASN A 308 0.16 -18.92 -3.27
N ASN A 309 1.42 -19.15 -3.68
CA ASN A 309 2.34 -20.01 -2.96
C ASN A 309 2.79 -19.40 -1.61
N ASN A 310 2.85 -18.08 -1.52
CA ASN A 310 3.29 -17.34 -0.32
C ASN A 310 2.14 -16.65 0.41
N MET A 311 0.89 -17.07 0.19
CA MET A 311 -0.28 -16.41 0.77
C MET A 311 -0.22 -16.35 2.29
N LEU A 312 0.31 -17.40 2.94
CA LEU A 312 0.50 -17.44 4.39
C LEU A 312 1.48 -16.36 4.87
N LEU A 313 2.58 -16.16 4.15
CA LEU A 313 3.59 -15.15 4.48
C LEU A 313 2.98 -13.74 4.42
N VAL A 314 2.20 -13.46 3.37
CA VAL A 314 1.50 -12.18 3.21
C VAL A 314 0.44 -11.98 4.30
N ALA A 315 -0.31 -13.02 4.64
CA ALA A 315 -1.30 -12.94 5.72
C ALA A 315 -0.64 -12.68 7.09
N VAL A 316 0.46 -13.38 7.38
CA VAL A 316 1.21 -13.21 8.63
C VAL A 316 1.82 -11.81 8.73
N SER A 317 2.40 -11.27 7.65
CA SER A 317 2.96 -9.91 7.67
C SER A 317 1.90 -8.84 7.94
N MET A 318 0.73 -8.95 7.32
CA MET A 318 -0.42 -8.06 7.59
C MET A 318 -0.87 -8.13 9.06
N VAL A 319 -0.95 -9.33 9.65
CA VAL A 319 -1.31 -9.47 11.07
C VAL A 319 -0.26 -8.85 11.99
N ILE A 320 1.03 -9.02 11.68
CA ILE A 320 2.13 -8.41 12.46
C ILE A 320 2.04 -6.88 12.41
N ILE A 321 1.80 -6.31 11.23
CA ILE A 321 1.65 -4.85 11.04
C ILE A 321 0.46 -4.35 11.87
N ALA A 322 -0.70 -5.01 11.79
CA ALA A 322 -1.87 -4.66 12.58
C ALA A 322 -1.61 -4.71 14.10
N ILE A 323 -0.90 -5.74 14.59
CA ILE A 323 -0.52 -5.85 16.01
C ILE A 323 0.37 -4.68 16.44
N ILE A 324 1.39 -4.33 15.63
CA ILE A 324 2.29 -3.22 15.92
C ILE A 324 1.51 -1.90 16.00
N GLN A 325 0.56 -1.67 15.08
CA GLN A 325 -0.29 -0.47 15.11
C GLN A 325 -1.17 -0.42 16.37
N VAL A 326 -1.80 -1.54 16.74
CA VAL A 326 -2.63 -1.64 17.96
C VAL A 326 -1.79 -1.34 19.20
N LEU A 327 -0.58 -1.91 19.30
CA LEU A 327 0.34 -1.62 20.40
C LEU A 327 0.71 -0.13 20.46
N GLY A 328 1.00 0.49 19.30
CA GLY A 328 1.27 1.93 19.22
C GLY A 328 0.10 2.78 19.69
N ILE A 329 -1.13 2.41 19.34
CA ILE A 329 -2.36 3.07 19.81
C ILE A 329 -2.51 2.90 21.31
N CYS A 330 -2.39 1.67 21.83
CA CYS A 330 -2.51 1.39 23.26
C CYS A 330 -1.49 2.18 24.09
N PHE A 331 -0.23 2.22 23.67
CA PHE A 331 0.80 2.99 24.38
C PHE A 331 0.54 4.49 24.34
N ALA A 332 0.09 5.03 23.21
CA ALA A 332 -0.26 6.44 23.11
C ALA A 332 -1.46 6.82 24.01
N GLN A 333 -2.49 5.96 24.09
CA GLN A 333 -3.64 6.20 24.96
C GLN A 333 -3.30 6.05 26.44
N ASN A 334 -2.47 5.07 26.80
CA ASN A 334 -1.99 4.91 28.18
C ASN A 334 -1.19 6.15 28.60
N LEU A 335 -0.21 6.57 27.78
CA LEU A 335 0.58 7.77 28.07
C LEU A 335 -0.29 9.03 28.17
N LYS A 336 -1.30 9.17 27.30
CA LYS A 336 -2.27 10.27 27.38
C LYS A 336 -3.08 10.23 28.68
N SER A 337 -3.54 9.06 29.10
CA SER A 337 -4.30 8.87 30.35
C SER A 337 -3.45 9.26 31.55
N ASP A 338 -2.18 8.83 31.59
CA ASP A 338 -1.26 9.14 32.67
C ASP A 338 -0.97 10.65 32.76
N ILE A 339 -0.75 11.33 31.63
CA ILE A 339 -0.55 12.79 31.58
C ILE A 339 -1.78 13.53 32.11
N LEU A 340 -2.99 13.10 31.73
CA LEU A 340 -4.23 13.73 32.21
C LEU A 340 -4.44 13.51 33.71
N ALA A 341 -4.14 12.30 34.22
CA ALA A 341 -4.22 11.99 35.64
C ALA A 341 -3.25 12.85 36.46
N GLN A 342 -2.00 13.00 36.00
CA GLN A 342 -1.02 13.85 36.64
C GLN A 342 -1.48 15.32 36.64
N ARG A 343 -1.93 15.86 35.51
CA ARG A 343 -2.46 17.24 35.44
C ARG A 343 -3.63 17.47 36.40
N ALA A 344 -4.52 16.49 36.54
CA ALA A 344 -5.62 16.58 37.51
C ALA A 344 -5.11 16.59 38.95
N LYS A 345 -4.13 15.74 39.29
CA LYS A 345 -3.50 15.72 40.63
C LYS A 345 -2.94 17.09 41.01
N TRP A 346 -2.19 17.74 40.10
CA TRP A 346 -1.64 19.07 40.31
C TRP A 346 -2.70 20.15 40.56
N TYR A 347 -3.84 20.08 39.88
CA TYR A 347 -4.93 21.06 40.02
C TYR A 347 -5.73 20.92 41.32
N TYR A 348 -5.69 19.75 41.97
CA TYR A 348 -6.39 19.53 43.25
C TYR A 348 -5.48 19.71 44.47
N THR A 349 -4.16 19.68 44.31
CA THR A 349 -3.19 19.92 45.40
C THR A 349 -2.81 21.39 45.60
N HIS A 350 -3.13 22.27 44.63
CA HIS A 350 -2.88 23.71 44.68
C HIS A 350 -4.17 24.44 44.29
#